data_AF-A0A3R7MMT4-F1
#
_entry.id   AF-A0A3R7MMT4-F1
#
_cell.length_a   1.000
_cell.length_b   1.000
_cell.length_c   1.000
_cell.angle_alpha   90.00
_cell.angle_beta   90.00
_cell.angle_gamma   90.00
#
_symmetry.space_group_name_H-M   'P 1'
#
loop_
_entity.id
_entity.type
_entity.pdbx_description
1 polymer ?
#
loop_
_entity_poly.entity_id
_entity_poly.type
_entity_poly.pdbx_seq_one_letter_code
_entity_poly.pdbx_strand_id
1 'polypeptide(L)'
;MDGASVSQRRYSHPSGAANHTQGQTPTGSLDASGVQQPDADRDALVERILKGTDPSVMSTPVYFDYKKDARVYRFFPSVGQTARHFRDDGSTVRKDDPEAVQQAEDRQRRERDTELAARAELNPDLVDEGVSTSILKNQFNYSDRGSQTMNNPMKEQCVMTDPPPSTNFSAVATAWEIYDAYEEDRIQTEKAAAAHKKAAGHRTGKEEDKLTLTVEDTGGSKTTEEVLSSSTYGQALKIIERMVNQNDCHDIIEDFKYWEDESDLFKEDGNLLPLWQFFTTKVRHRAVTSISLNNRYKDLFAVGFGSYDFQRQGKGAIHCFTLKNTVPTLSGVQIPAHPEFSFNLESGVMCLEFHPVETALLACGLHDGSVCVFDLRIMGKDGKEGVKPICQSDVRSGKHMDPVWEIHWCRGSLELQFYSISTDGRITSWSLRKKDLVFKDIMTVTTGACASDPEAMLLSRLSGTCFDFSAVYDGLFIVGTQEGSVMLCSKGYHGQCLDALRGAQHARVHVPLESVSF
;
A
#
# COMPACT_ATOMS: atom_id res chain seq x y z
N MET A 1 -80.61 -19.59 36.45
CA MET A 1 -80.42 -18.32 37.15
C MET A 1 -78.93 -18.01 37.05
N ASP A 2 -78.51 -17.48 35.91
CA ASP A 2 -78.40 -16.03 35.64
C ASP A 2 -77.30 -15.43 36.51
N GLY A 3 -76.27 -14.75 36.04
CA GLY A 3 -75.77 -14.33 34.71
C GLY A 3 -74.27 -14.03 34.90
N ALA A 4 -73.41 -14.14 33.89
CA ALA A 4 -73.12 -13.07 32.93
C ALA A 4 -72.72 -11.75 33.64
N SER A 5 -71.59 -11.09 33.39
CA SER A 5 -71.02 -10.82 32.07
C SER A 5 -69.69 -10.04 32.20
N VAL A 6 -68.72 -10.35 31.30
CA VAL A 6 -67.97 -9.40 30.44
C VAL A 6 -66.90 -8.54 31.16
N SER A 7 -65.66 -8.31 30.69
CA SER A 7 -64.97 -8.15 29.40
C SER A 7 -63.46 -8.06 29.75
N GLN A 8 -62.40 -8.12 28.93
CA GLN A 8 -62.10 -8.20 27.49
C GLN A 8 -60.57 -8.38 27.46
N ARG A 9 -60.01 -9.13 26.51
CA ARG A 9 -59.23 -8.54 25.40
C ARG A 9 -58.74 -9.64 24.45
N ARG A 10 -59.01 -9.35 23.17
CA ARG A 10 -58.74 -10.14 21.97
C ARG A 10 -57.24 -10.17 21.68
N TYR A 11 -56.76 -11.33 21.24
CA TYR A 11 -55.59 -11.43 20.37
C TYR A 11 -56.04 -11.42 18.90
N SER A 12 -55.37 -10.60 18.11
CA SER A 12 -55.42 -10.60 16.64
C SER A 12 -54.00 -10.78 16.11
N HIS A 13 -53.79 -11.82 15.30
CA HIS A 13 -52.61 -11.99 14.45
C HIS A 13 -52.54 -10.89 13.38
N PRO A 14 -51.37 -10.66 12.76
CA PRO A 14 -51.18 -11.24 11.43
C PRO A 14 -49.75 -11.69 11.06
N SER A 15 -49.73 -12.79 10.29
CA SER A 15 -48.88 -13.17 9.14
C SER A 15 -47.47 -12.60 8.93
N GLY A 16 -46.52 -13.51 8.67
CA GLY A 16 -45.32 -13.25 7.88
C GLY A 16 -44.69 -14.57 7.41
N ALA A 17 -44.84 -14.88 6.12
CA ALA A 17 -44.20 -16.01 5.45
C ALA A 17 -42.69 -15.78 5.32
N ALA A 18 -41.88 -16.83 5.48
CA ALA A 18 -40.44 -16.79 5.20
C ALA A 18 -40.01 -17.99 4.36
N ASN A 19 -39.33 -17.65 3.27
CA ASN A 19 -38.82 -18.50 2.20
C ASN A 19 -37.72 -19.46 2.67
N HIS A 20 -37.74 -20.66 2.07
CA HIS A 20 -36.59 -21.54 1.97
C HIS A 20 -35.47 -20.87 1.16
N THR A 21 -34.29 -20.77 1.76
CA THR A 21 -33.05 -20.55 1.00
C THR A 21 -31.95 -21.38 1.66
N GLN A 22 -31.32 -22.23 0.85
CA GLN A 22 -30.19 -23.08 1.19
C GLN A 22 -29.00 -22.22 1.61
N GLY A 23 -28.52 -22.42 2.84
CA GLY A 23 -27.25 -21.89 3.33
C GLY A 23 -26.21 -22.99 3.36
N GLN A 24 -25.20 -22.84 2.50
CA GLN A 24 -23.95 -23.60 2.49
C GLN A 24 -23.21 -23.43 3.83
N THR A 25 -22.79 -24.53 4.44
CA THR A 25 -21.84 -24.53 5.56
C THR A 25 -20.41 -24.62 5.05
N PRO A 26 -19.43 -23.97 5.72
CA PRO A 26 -18.06 -23.84 5.24
C PRO A 26 -17.24 -25.10 5.56
N THR A 27 -16.40 -25.47 4.61
CA THR A 27 -15.36 -26.49 4.71
C THR A 27 -14.23 -26.01 5.62
N GLY A 28 -14.20 -26.49 6.86
CA GLY A 28 -13.05 -26.44 7.76
C GLY A 28 -12.49 -27.84 7.95
N SER A 29 -11.28 -28.08 7.42
CA SER A 29 -10.50 -29.30 7.60
C SER A 29 -9.99 -29.40 9.03
N LEU A 30 -10.54 -30.32 9.81
CA LEU A 30 -9.88 -30.84 11.02
C LEU A 30 -9.23 -32.17 10.63
N ASP A 31 -7.91 -32.16 10.55
CA ASP A 31 -7.08 -33.36 10.52
C ASP A 31 -7.33 -34.18 11.80
N ALA A 32 -8.15 -35.20 11.66
CA ALA A 32 -8.23 -36.30 12.61
C ALA A 32 -7.52 -37.49 11.99
N SER A 33 -6.22 -37.60 12.23
CA SER A 33 -5.46 -38.85 12.13
C SER A 33 -5.90 -39.80 13.25
N GLY A 34 -7.16 -40.22 13.20
CA GLY A 34 -7.72 -41.30 13.99
C GLY A 34 -7.89 -42.50 13.08
N VAL A 35 -6.94 -43.44 13.17
CA VAL A 35 -7.00 -44.77 12.55
C VAL A 35 -8.42 -45.32 12.69
N GLN A 36 -9.10 -45.56 11.56
CA GLN A 36 -10.33 -46.34 11.50
C GLN A 36 -10.04 -47.71 12.15
N GLN A 37 -10.52 -47.91 13.37
CA GLN A 37 -10.64 -49.25 13.93
C GLN A 37 -11.70 -49.98 13.10
N PRO A 38 -11.40 -51.20 12.62
CA PRO A 38 -12.33 -51.96 11.80
C PRO A 38 -13.57 -52.34 12.61
N ASP A 39 -14.70 -52.47 11.91
CA ASP A 39 -16.02 -52.95 12.33
C ASP A 39 -15.98 -54.27 13.14
N ALA A 40 -15.44 -54.27 14.36
CA ALA A 40 -15.32 -55.46 15.21
C ALA A 40 -16.55 -55.70 16.10
N ASP A 41 -17.42 -54.68 16.27
CA ASP A 41 -18.59 -54.77 17.15
C ASP A 41 -19.89 -55.19 16.45
N ARG A 42 -19.91 -55.31 15.11
CA ARG A 42 -21.10 -55.82 14.38
C ARG A 42 -21.22 -57.34 14.37
N ASP A 43 -20.08 -58.05 14.50
CA ASP A 43 -19.99 -59.51 14.48
C ASP A 43 -19.54 -60.11 15.83
N ALA A 44 -19.58 -59.32 16.92
CA ALA A 44 -19.36 -59.83 18.25
C ALA A 44 -20.40 -60.92 18.57
N LEU A 45 -19.95 -62.17 18.60
CA LEU A 45 -20.76 -63.32 18.95
C LEU A 45 -21.10 -63.19 20.45
N VAL A 46 -22.23 -62.52 20.73
CA VAL A 46 -22.72 -62.34 22.10
C VAL A 46 -23.04 -63.74 22.64
N GLU A 47 -22.16 -64.29 23.48
CA GLU A 47 -22.45 -65.51 24.21
C GLU A 47 -23.71 -65.29 25.06
N ARG A 48 -24.82 -65.85 24.61
CA ARG A 48 -26.12 -65.77 25.32
C ARG A 48 -26.11 -66.76 26.47
N ILE A 49 -25.35 -66.43 27.52
CA ILE A 49 -25.41 -67.16 28.79
C ILE A 49 -26.70 -66.71 29.49
N LEU A 50 -27.67 -67.63 29.58
CA LEU A 50 -28.92 -67.38 30.28
C LEU A 50 -28.63 -67.26 31.78
N LYS A 51 -28.63 -66.03 32.30
CA LYS A 51 -28.56 -65.75 33.74
C LYS A 51 -29.99 -65.63 34.26
N GLY A 52 -30.30 -66.23 35.42
CA GLY A 52 -31.62 -66.12 36.06
C GLY A 52 -31.89 -64.75 36.70
N THR A 53 -31.32 -63.68 36.14
CA THR A 53 -31.47 -62.31 36.64
C THR A 53 -32.71 -61.65 36.07
N ASP A 54 -33.51 -61.02 36.91
CA ASP A 54 -34.73 -60.32 36.53
C ASP A 54 -34.40 -59.05 35.74
N PRO A 55 -34.86 -58.92 34.47
CA PRO A 55 -34.55 -57.75 33.64
C PRO A 55 -35.22 -56.46 34.11
N SER A 56 -36.20 -56.52 35.01
CA SER A 56 -36.90 -55.36 35.56
C SER A 56 -36.16 -54.71 36.74
N VAL A 57 -35.19 -55.41 37.34
CA VAL A 57 -34.40 -54.90 38.47
C VAL A 57 -33.20 -54.11 37.93
N MET A 58 -33.36 -52.78 37.83
CA MET A 58 -32.35 -51.91 37.21
C MET A 58 -31.35 -51.27 38.19
N SER A 59 -31.56 -51.34 39.51
CA SER A 59 -30.63 -50.76 40.49
C SER A 59 -30.60 -51.49 41.84
N THR A 60 -29.44 -51.45 42.50
CA THR A 60 -29.26 -51.94 43.86
C THR A 60 -30.06 -51.08 44.84
N PRO A 61 -30.90 -51.66 45.71
CA PRO A 61 -31.66 -50.89 46.67
C PRO A 61 -30.72 -50.25 47.71
N VAL A 62 -30.99 -48.98 48.02
CA VAL A 62 -30.26 -48.19 48.99
C VAL A 62 -31.24 -47.69 50.05
N TYR A 63 -30.97 -47.98 51.31
CA TYR A 63 -31.79 -47.50 52.43
C TYR A 63 -30.97 -46.61 53.34
N PHE A 64 -31.61 -45.57 53.87
CA PHE A 64 -31.00 -44.74 54.89
C PHE A 64 -31.15 -45.40 56.26
N ASP A 65 -30.03 -45.66 56.94
CA ASP A 65 -30.04 -46.20 58.29
C ASP A 65 -30.28 -45.09 59.32
N TYR A 66 -31.48 -45.06 59.90
CA TYR A 66 -31.88 -44.08 60.91
C TYR A 66 -31.30 -44.32 62.31
N LYS A 67 -30.55 -45.41 62.53
CA LYS A 67 -29.86 -45.63 63.81
C LYS A 67 -28.89 -44.47 64.08
N LYS A 68 -28.90 -43.97 65.32
CA LYS A 68 -28.18 -42.76 65.74
C LYS A 68 -26.68 -42.80 65.38
N ASP A 69 -26.08 -43.98 65.44
CA ASP A 69 -24.64 -44.19 65.22
C ASP A 69 -24.27 -44.46 63.76
N ALA A 70 -25.26 -44.72 62.88
CA ALA A 70 -25.02 -45.03 61.48
C ALA A 70 -25.28 -43.83 60.57
N ARG A 71 -26.52 -43.29 60.50
CA ARG A 71 -26.93 -42.16 59.62
C ARG A 71 -26.28 -42.17 58.23
N VAL A 72 -26.16 -43.35 57.64
CA VAL A 72 -25.54 -43.57 56.33
C VAL A 72 -26.50 -44.32 55.43
N TYR A 73 -26.35 -44.08 54.13
CA TYR A 73 -26.93 -44.92 53.10
C TYR A 73 -26.22 -46.27 53.07
N ARG A 74 -26.97 -47.36 53.23
CA ARG A 74 -26.46 -48.74 53.16
C ARG A 74 -26.94 -49.42 51.88
N PHE A 75 -26.01 -50.10 51.22
CA PHE A 75 -26.24 -50.85 50.00
C PHE A 75 -26.50 -52.32 50.33
N PHE A 76 -27.52 -52.90 49.70
CA PHE A 76 -27.81 -54.33 49.80
C PHE A 76 -27.52 -55.02 48.47
N PRO A 77 -26.41 -55.78 48.35
CA PRO A 77 -25.94 -56.31 47.07
C PRO A 77 -26.82 -57.43 46.51
N SER A 78 -27.64 -58.08 47.35
CA SER A 78 -28.55 -59.14 46.94
C SER A 78 -29.96 -58.59 46.71
N VAL A 79 -30.43 -58.65 45.47
CA VAL A 79 -31.81 -58.33 45.12
C VAL A 79 -32.57 -59.62 44.80
N GLY A 80 -33.83 -59.70 45.22
CA GLY A 80 -34.71 -60.81 44.86
C GLY A 80 -34.93 -60.84 43.36
N GLN A 81 -34.69 -62.00 42.74
CA GLN A 81 -34.77 -62.21 41.27
C GLN A 81 -36.11 -62.81 40.83
N THR A 82 -37.13 -62.78 41.71
CA THR A 82 -38.42 -63.41 41.46
C THR A 82 -39.44 -62.36 41.08
N ALA A 83 -39.86 -62.38 39.82
CA ALA A 83 -41.00 -61.61 39.36
C ALA A 83 -42.27 -62.06 40.09
N ARG A 84 -42.92 -61.13 40.79
CA ARG A 84 -44.23 -61.37 41.42
C ARG A 84 -45.27 -60.52 40.70
N HIS A 85 -46.12 -61.17 39.93
CA HIS A 85 -47.22 -60.52 39.23
C HIS A 85 -48.49 -60.39 40.08
N PHE A 86 -48.72 -61.37 40.96
CA PHE A 86 -49.86 -61.41 41.85
C PHE A 86 -49.43 -61.91 43.22
N ARG A 87 -49.93 -61.27 44.27
CA ARG A 87 -49.79 -61.70 45.66
C ARG A 87 -51.14 -61.46 46.33
N ASP A 88 -51.64 -62.48 46.99
CA ASP A 88 -52.83 -62.41 47.82
C ASP A 88 -52.47 -62.91 49.23
N ASP A 89 -52.68 -62.06 50.22
CA ASP A 89 -52.45 -62.42 51.62
C ASP A 89 -53.79 -62.93 52.18
N GLY A 90 -53.91 -64.25 52.34
CA GLY A 90 -55.16 -64.90 52.76
C GLY A 90 -55.50 -64.71 54.25
N SER A 91 -56.80 -64.65 54.56
CA SER A 91 -57.34 -64.53 55.93
C SER A 91 -58.08 -65.78 56.43
N THR A 92 -58.05 -66.87 55.66
CA THR A 92 -58.72 -68.12 56.01
C THR A 92 -57.79 -69.06 56.77
N VAL A 93 -58.17 -69.42 58.00
CA VAL A 93 -57.46 -70.41 58.82
C VAL A 93 -58.23 -71.73 58.78
N ARG A 94 -57.53 -72.86 58.66
CA ARG A 94 -58.18 -74.18 58.69
C ARG A 94 -58.59 -74.55 60.12
N LYS A 95 -59.69 -75.30 60.29
CA LYS A 95 -60.23 -75.66 61.62
C LYS A 95 -59.29 -76.54 62.46
N ASP A 96 -58.44 -77.31 61.81
CA ASP A 96 -57.42 -78.18 62.42
C ASP A 96 -56.14 -77.42 62.81
N ASP A 97 -56.00 -76.16 62.39
CA ASP A 97 -54.84 -75.35 62.69
C ASP A 97 -54.85 -74.90 64.17
N PRO A 98 -53.71 -74.94 64.89
CA PRO A 98 -53.61 -74.40 66.25
C PRO A 98 -54.14 -72.97 66.40
N GLU A 99 -53.99 -72.10 65.39
CA GLU A 99 -54.56 -70.73 65.45
C GLU A 99 -56.10 -70.77 65.53
N ALA A 100 -56.76 -71.64 64.76
CA ALA A 100 -58.22 -71.75 64.79
C ALA A 100 -58.73 -72.36 66.11
N VAL A 101 -58.01 -73.34 66.65
CA VAL A 101 -58.31 -73.91 67.98
C VAL A 101 -58.17 -72.83 69.05
N GLN A 102 -57.08 -72.06 69.02
CA GLN A 102 -56.85 -70.97 69.97
C GLN A 102 -57.93 -69.88 69.86
N GLN A 103 -58.29 -69.45 68.64
CA GLN A 103 -59.38 -68.50 68.44
C GLN A 103 -60.73 -69.04 68.91
N ALA A 104 -61.00 -70.34 68.75
CA ALA A 104 -62.24 -70.98 69.23
C ALA A 104 -62.27 -71.10 70.75
N GLU A 105 -61.15 -71.48 71.37
CA GLU A 105 -60.99 -71.52 72.83
C GLU A 105 -61.11 -70.12 73.44
N ASP A 106 -60.46 -69.10 72.87
CA ASP A 106 -60.55 -67.70 73.31
C ASP A 106 -61.98 -67.17 73.15
N ARG A 107 -62.69 -67.55 72.08
CA ARG A 107 -64.10 -67.21 71.88
C ARG A 107 -64.97 -67.86 72.94
N GLN A 108 -64.87 -69.18 73.13
CA GLN A 108 -65.64 -69.91 74.15
C GLN A 108 -65.34 -69.41 75.56
N ARG A 109 -64.08 -69.05 75.82
CA ARG A 109 -63.67 -68.43 77.08
C ARG A 109 -64.35 -67.08 77.27
N ARG A 110 -64.31 -66.19 76.27
CA ARG A 110 -65.00 -64.89 76.32
C ARG A 110 -66.50 -65.03 76.47
N GLU A 111 -67.14 -65.97 75.78
CA GLU A 111 -68.58 -66.25 75.88
C GLU A 111 -68.95 -66.75 77.29
N ARG A 112 -68.22 -67.73 77.83
CA ARG A 112 -68.41 -68.21 79.21
C ARG A 112 -68.20 -67.11 80.23
N ASP A 113 -67.13 -66.33 80.09
CA ASP A 113 -66.82 -65.24 81.02
C ASP A 113 -67.89 -64.15 80.96
N THR A 114 -68.46 -63.88 79.77
CA THR A 114 -69.57 -62.92 79.59
C THR A 114 -70.88 -63.46 80.18
N GLU A 115 -71.20 -64.73 79.99
CA GLU A 115 -72.42 -65.34 80.54
C GLU A 115 -72.36 -65.44 82.06
N LEU A 116 -71.21 -65.83 82.62
CA LEU A 116 -70.98 -65.84 84.06
C LEU A 116 -71.09 -64.44 84.65
N ALA A 117 -70.48 -63.44 83.99
CA ALA A 117 -70.62 -62.05 84.39
C ALA A 117 -72.07 -61.56 84.34
N ALA A 118 -72.85 -61.95 83.32
CA ALA A 118 -74.26 -61.58 83.19
C ALA A 118 -75.16 -62.23 84.25
N ARG A 119 -74.89 -63.49 84.61
CA ARG A 119 -75.58 -64.17 85.72
C ARG A 119 -75.22 -63.55 87.07
N ALA A 120 -73.97 -63.16 87.26
CA ALA A 120 -73.52 -62.48 88.46
C ALA A 120 -74.16 -61.08 88.63
N GLU A 121 -74.46 -60.35 87.55
CA GLU A 121 -75.23 -59.09 87.67
C GLU A 121 -76.68 -59.29 88.16
N LEU A 122 -77.32 -60.43 87.86
CA LEU A 122 -78.72 -60.71 88.23
C LEU A 122 -78.87 -61.41 89.59
N ASN A 123 -77.79 -61.94 90.16
CA ASN A 123 -77.81 -62.64 91.46
C ASN A 123 -76.62 -62.22 92.34
N PRO A 124 -76.85 -61.46 93.44
CA PRO A 124 -75.80 -60.93 94.31
C PRO A 124 -74.87 -62.00 94.90
N ASP A 125 -75.41 -63.19 95.19
CA ASP A 125 -74.67 -64.27 95.84
C ASP A 125 -73.49 -64.78 94.98
N LEU A 126 -73.57 -64.66 93.65
CA LEU A 126 -72.51 -65.09 92.71
C LEU A 126 -71.35 -64.07 92.58
N VAL A 127 -71.58 -62.82 92.96
CA VAL A 127 -70.55 -61.77 92.99
C VAL A 127 -69.66 -61.95 94.23
N ASP A 128 -70.27 -62.36 95.35
CA ASP A 128 -69.57 -62.65 96.62
C ASP A 128 -68.72 -63.94 96.56
N GLU A 129 -69.02 -64.86 95.63
CA GLU A 129 -68.17 -66.02 95.29
C GLU A 129 -66.99 -65.69 94.34
N GLY A 130 -66.81 -64.41 93.96
CA GLY A 130 -65.60 -63.91 93.28
C GLY A 130 -65.65 -63.81 91.75
N VAL A 131 -66.84 -63.87 91.12
CA VAL A 131 -67.00 -63.72 89.66
C VAL A 131 -66.95 -62.23 89.25
N SER A 132 -66.06 -61.87 88.31
CA SER A 132 -65.86 -60.47 87.87
C SER A 132 -66.85 -60.02 86.79
N THR A 133 -67.56 -58.92 87.04
CA THR A 133 -68.46 -58.26 86.07
C THR A 133 -67.74 -57.24 85.16
N SER A 134 -66.41 -57.12 85.25
CA SER A 134 -65.64 -56.08 84.54
C SER A 134 -65.69 -56.20 83.01
N ILE A 135 -65.90 -57.39 82.46
CA ILE A 135 -66.07 -57.63 81.02
C ILE A 135 -67.32 -56.95 80.45
N LEU A 136 -68.37 -56.78 81.27
CA LEU A 136 -69.60 -56.08 80.88
C LEU A 136 -69.45 -54.56 80.94
N LYS A 137 -68.38 -54.05 81.59
CA LYS A 137 -68.14 -52.61 81.65
C LYS A 137 -67.70 -52.12 80.28
N ASN A 138 -68.50 -51.18 79.78
CA ASN A 138 -68.26 -50.49 78.55
C ASN A 138 -66.88 -49.78 78.55
N GLN A 139 -65.95 -50.20 77.70
CA GLN A 139 -64.61 -49.62 77.56
C GLN A 139 -64.55 -48.37 76.65
N PHE A 140 -65.68 -47.66 76.45
CA PHE A 140 -65.76 -46.45 75.59
C PHE A 140 -65.11 -45.18 76.18
N ASN A 141 -63.90 -45.27 76.73
CA ASN A 141 -63.06 -44.08 77.05
C ASN A 141 -61.86 -44.01 76.11
N TYR A 142 -62.11 -43.76 74.82
CA TYR A 142 -61.07 -43.36 73.87
C TYR A 142 -60.99 -41.83 73.82
N SER A 143 -59.79 -41.27 73.89
CA SER A 143 -59.55 -39.83 73.62
C SER A 143 -58.79 -39.70 72.30
N ASP A 144 -59.32 -38.88 71.40
CA ASP A 144 -58.67 -38.59 70.12
C ASP A 144 -57.40 -37.78 70.37
N ARG A 145 -56.28 -38.24 69.79
CA ARG A 145 -54.99 -37.55 69.83
C ARG A 145 -54.51 -37.32 68.41
N GLY A 146 -54.57 -36.07 67.95
CA GLY A 146 -53.98 -35.66 66.68
C GLY A 146 -52.46 -35.52 66.80
N SER A 147 -51.73 -36.02 65.81
CA SER A 147 -50.33 -35.68 65.56
C SER A 147 -50.15 -35.40 64.07
N GLN A 148 -49.40 -34.35 63.73
CA GLN A 148 -49.15 -33.97 62.34
C GLN A 148 -47.64 -33.85 62.11
N THR A 149 -47.16 -34.46 61.03
CA THR A 149 -45.78 -34.27 60.56
C THR A 149 -45.70 -33.01 59.71
N MET A 150 -44.65 -32.21 59.91
CA MET A 150 -44.44 -31.02 59.09
C MET A 150 -44.02 -31.40 57.67
N ASN A 151 -44.69 -30.83 56.67
CA ASN A 151 -44.33 -30.98 55.26
C ASN A 151 -43.66 -29.69 54.78
N ASN A 152 -42.45 -29.79 54.23
CA ASN A 152 -41.74 -28.63 53.70
C ASN A 152 -42.24 -28.31 52.27
N PRO A 153 -42.37 -27.02 51.88
CA PRO A 153 -42.75 -26.65 50.52
C PRO A 153 -41.59 -26.90 49.54
N MET A 154 -41.93 -27.42 48.35
CA MET A 154 -40.95 -27.66 47.29
C MET A 154 -40.72 -26.37 46.48
N LYS A 155 -39.45 -26.05 46.18
CA LYS A 155 -39.05 -24.92 45.33
C LYS A 155 -38.09 -25.43 44.25
N GLU A 156 -38.27 -24.94 43.04
CA GLU A 156 -37.40 -25.22 41.90
C GLU A 156 -36.59 -23.98 41.54
N GLN A 157 -35.30 -24.17 41.25
CA GLN A 157 -34.39 -23.14 40.76
C GLN A 157 -33.56 -23.73 39.62
N CYS A 158 -33.36 -22.95 38.57
CA CYS A 158 -32.43 -23.26 37.49
C CYS A 158 -31.38 -22.16 37.43
N VAL A 159 -30.12 -22.55 37.25
CA VAL A 159 -28.99 -21.63 37.04
C VAL A 159 -28.34 -22.01 35.72
N MET A 160 -28.27 -21.07 34.80
CA MET A 160 -27.52 -21.19 33.55
C MET A 160 -26.45 -20.10 33.56
N THR A 161 -25.20 -20.49 33.35
CA THR A 161 -24.05 -19.57 33.38
C THR A 161 -23.50 -19.44 31.97
N ASP A 162 -23.63 -18.26 31.39
CA ASP A 162 -23.03 -17.97 30.08
C ASP A 162 -21.52 -17.74 30.24
N PRO A 163 -20.67 -18.32 29.36
CA PRO A 163 -19.25 -18.03 29.36
C PRO A 163 -18.97 -16.58 28.93
N PRO A 164 -17.86 -15.97 29.39
CA PRO A 164 -17.50 -14.62 28.97
C PRO A 164 -17.24 -14.58 27.45
N PRO A 165 -17.62 -13.48 26.77
CA PRO A 165 -17.42 -13.35 25.33
C PRO A 165 -15.93 -13.36 25.00
N SER A 166 -15.55 -14.13 23.99
CA SER A 166 -14.18 -14.18 23.47
C SER A 166 -14.16 -13.79 21.99
N THR A 167 -13.11 -13.07 21.59
CA THR A 167 -12.84 -12.68 20.20
C THR A 167 -11.40 -13.06 19.83
N ASN A 168 -11.18 -13.34 18.55
CA ASN A 168 -9.85 -13.61 18.03
C ASN A 168 -9.25 -12.31 17.50
N PHE A 169 -8.02 -12.00 17.89
CA PHE A 169 -7.23 -10.88 17.39
C PHE A 169 -5.92 -11.41 16.82
N SER A 170 -5.55 -10.95 15.62
CA SER A 170 -4.27 -11.22 14.98
C SER A 170 -3.72 -9.95 14.36
N ALA A 171 -2.46 -9.62 14.65
CA ALA A 171 -1.71 -8.52 14.07
C ALA A 171 -0.25 -8.93 13.90
N VAL A 172 0.48 -8.27 13.01
CA VAL A 172 1.89 -8.59 12.71
C VAL A 172 2.76 -7.40 13.08
N ALA A 173 3.31 -7.40 14.30
CA ALA A 173 4.22 -6.34 14.72
C ALA A 173 5.53 -6.41 13.91
N THR A 174 5.68 -5.49 12.94
CA THR A 174 6.91 -5.31 12.17
C THR A 174 7.58 -3.99 12.52
N ALA A 175 8.86 -3.84 12.17
CA ALA A 175 9.60 -2.61 12.42
C ALA A 175 9.00 -1.39 11.68
N TRP A 176 8.43 -1.58 10.48
CA TRP A 176 7.80 -0.49 9.73
C TRP A 176 6.47 -0.07 10.34
N GLU A 177 5.64 -1.01 10.83
CA GLU A 177 4.41 -0.66 11.58
C GLU A 177 4.71 0.12 12.86
N ILE A 178 5.76 -0.28 13.60
CA ILE A 178 6.18 0.46 14.80
C ILE A 178 6.65 1.86 14.41
N TYR A 179 7.48 1.97 13.36
CA TYR A 179 7.98 3.26 12.91
C TYR A 179 6.83 4.21 12.49
N ASP A 180 5.92 3.72 11.64
CA ASP A 180 4.78 4.51 11.15
C ASP A 180 3.87 4.95 12.30
N ALA A 181 3.57 4.07 13.25
CA ALA A 181 2.77 4.40 14.43
C ALA A 181 3.41 5.48 15.31
N TYR A 182 4.74 5.42 15.51
CA TYR A 182 5.47 6.45 16.27
C TYR A 182 5.55 7.79 15.52
N GLU A 183 5.70 7.76 14.20
CA GLU A 183 5.75 8.97 13.40
C GLU A 183 4.38 9.66 13.34
N GLU A 184 3.29 8.89 13.23
CA GLU A 184 1.93 9.39 13.36
C GLU A 184 1.69 10.05 14.72
N ASP A 185 2.09 9.40 15.82
CA ASP A 185 1.97 9.96 17.17
C ASP A 185 2.80 11.25 17.33
N ARG A 186 4.02 11.30 16.79
CA ARG A 186 4.88 12.49 16.76
C ARG A 186 4.19 13.64 16.03
N ILE A 187 3.67 13.39 14.82
CA ILE A 187 2.98 14.39 14.00
C ILE A 187 1.71 14.88 14.70
N GLN A 188 0.93 14.00 15.33
CA GLN A 188 -0.27 14.36 16.09
C GLN A 188 0.08 15.22 17.31
N THR A 189 1.13 14.86 18.03
CA THR A 189 1.64 15.61 19.19
C THR A 189 2.11 17.00 18.79
N GLU A 190 2.86 17.13 17.69
CA GLU A 190 3.29 18.43 17.16
C GLU A 190 2.12 19.30 16.69
N LYS A 191 1.14 18.70 16.01
CA LYS A 191 -0.09 19.40 15.60
C LYS A 191 -0.89 19.89 16.81
N ALA A 192 -1.04 19.06 17.85
CA ALA A 192 -1.71 19.44 19.09
C ALA A 192 -0.95 20.57 19.81
N ALA A 193 0.37 20.49 19.92
CA ALA A 193 1.20 21.54 20.52
C ALA A 193 1.12 22.86 19.72
N ALA A 194 1.12 22.81 18.39
CA ALA A 194 0.94 23.97 17.53
C ALA A 194 -0.47 24.60 17.68
N ALA A 195 -1.52 23.77 17.82
CA ALA A 195 -2.88 24.24 18.09
C ALA A 195 -2.98 24.93 19.46
N HIS A 196 -2.36 24.36 20.50
CA HIS A 196 -2.30 24.98 21.82
C HIS A 196 -1.54 26.32 21.82
N LYS A 197 -0.43 26.43 21.07
CA LYS A 197 0.29 27.71 20.89
C LYS A 197 -0.54 28.75 20.14
N LYS A 198 -1.31 28.35 19.11
CA LYS A 198 -2.24 29.25 18.40
C LYS A 198 -3.41 29.69 19.27
N ALA A 199 -3.93 28.83 20.15
CA ALA A 199 -4.98 29.18 21.10
C ALA A 199 -4.50 30.15 22.19
N ALA A 200 -3.23 30.05 22.62
CA ALA A 200 -2.63 30.98 23.57
C ALA A 200 -2.32 32.37 22.95
N GLY A 201 -2.13 32.45 21.63
CA GLY A 201 -1.86 33.70 20.89
C GLY A 201 -3.12 34.52 20.51
N HIS A 202 -4.33 33.99 20.67
CA HIS A 202 -5.58 34.69 20.29
C HIS A 202 -6.04 35.76 21.31
N ARG A 203 -5.11 36.27 22.14
CA ARG A 203 -5.33 37.42 23.04
C ARG A 203 -4.43 38.61 22.69
N THR A 204 -4.18 38.91 21.41
CA THR A 204 -3.91 40.28 20.92
C THR A 204 -3.68 40.27 19.41
N GLY A 205 -4.46 41.07 18.68
CA GLY A 205 -4.09 41.60 17.36
C GLY A 205 -4.49 40.77 16.13
N LYS A 206 -5.41 41.32 15.33
CA LYS A 206 -5.62 41.00 13.92
C LYS A 206 -4.32 41.23 13.13
N GLU A 207 -3.83 40.22 12.43
CA GLU A 207 -3.38 40.36 11.04
C GLU A 207 -3.49 39.00 10.35
N GLU A 208 -4.23 38.99 9.24
CA GLU A 208 -4.43 37.82 8.40
C GLU A 208 -3.17 37.60 7.56
N ASP A 209 -2.44 36.51 7.81
CA ASP A 209 -1.49 35.99 6.84
C ASP A 209 -1.80 34.52 6.54
N LYS A 210 -2.19 34.30 5.28
CA LYS A 210 -2.80 33.09 4.77
C LYS A 210 -1.72 32.07 4.41
N LEU A 211 -1.10 31.44 5.40
CA LEU A 211 -0.29 30.23 5.19
C LEU A 211 -1.22 29.01 5.03
N THR A 212 -1.52 28.72 3.77
CA THR A 212 -2.14 27.46 3.33
C THR A 212 -1.11 26.34 3.44
N LEU A 213 -1.05 25.69 4.60
CA LEU A 213 -0.50 24.35 4.71
C LEU A 213 -1.57 23.38 4.19
N THR A 214 -1.48 23.07 2.89
CA THR A 214 -2.18 21.93 2.30
C THR A 214 -1.56 20.65 2.87
N VAL A 215 -2.05 20.21 4.03
CA VAL A 215 -1.95 18.80 4.39
C VAL A 215 -2.99 18.13 3.50
N GLU A 216 -2.53 17.56 2.39
CA GLU A 216 -3.35 16.66 1.59
C GLU A 216 -3.77 15.51 2.50
N ASP A 217 -5.06 15.45 2.80
CA ASP A 217 -5.71 14.33 3.45
C ASP A 217 -5.68 13.16 2.47
N THR A 218 -4.64 12.33 2.54
CA THR A 218 -4.46 11.14 1.69
C THR A 218 -5.29 9.94 2.15
N GLY A 219 -6.45 10.18 2.78
CA GLY A 219 -7.41 9.14 3.17
C GLY A 219 -8.39 8.73 2.07
N GLY A 220 -8.44 9.45 0.95
CA GLY A 220 -9.23 9.07 -0.22
C GLY A 220 -8.48 8.06 -1.08
N SER A 221 -9.06 6.87 -1.29
CA SER A 221 -8.60 5.95 -2.34
C SER A 221 -8.70 6.70 -3.67
N LYS A 222 -7.56 7.17 -4.19
CA LYS A 222 -7.48 7.81 -5.50
C LYS A 222 -8.06 6.86 -6.53
N THR A 223 -8.96 7.35 -7.37
CA THR A 223 -9.55 6.52 -8.41
C THR A 223 -8.44 5.99 -9.34
N THR A 224 -8.67 4.86 -10.00
CA THR A 224 -7.67 4.28 -10.92
C THR A 224 -7.25 5.28 -12.00
N GLU A 225 -8.19 6.10 -12.48
CA GLU A 225 -7.95 7.14 -13.48
C GLU A 225 -7.07 8.29 -12.93
N GLU A 226 -7.24 8.68 -11.66
CA GLU A 226 -6.38 9.67 -11.00
C GLU A 226 -4.95 9.16 -10.82
N VAL A 227 -4.78 7.86 -10.53
CA VAL A 227 -3.45 7.25 -10.42
C VAL A 227 -2.77 7.19 -11.78
N LEU A 228 -3.47 6.72 -12.83
CA LEU A 228 -2.92 6.61 -14.18
C LEU A 228 -2.55 7.96 -14.79
N SER A 229 -3.28 9.03 -14.45
CA SER A 229 -2.98 10.40 -14.88
C SER A 229 -1.99 11.13 -13.96
N SER A 230 -1.58 10.51 -12.84
CA SER A 230 -0.68 11.15 -11.89
C SER A 230 0.74 11.31 -12.43
N SER A 231 1.37 12.45 -12.09
CA SER A 231 2.79 12.72 -12.39
C SER A 231 3.72 11.64 -11.80
N THR A 232 3.41 11.14 -10.61
CA THR A 232 4.21 10.09 -9.94
C THR A 232 4.17 8.78 -10.69
N TYR A 233 3.01 8.37 -11.22
CA TYR A 233 2.90 7.17 -12.06
C TYR A 233 3.69 7.34 -13.37
N GLY A 234 3.60 8.51 -14.02
CA GLY A 234 4.40 8.82 -15.21
C GLY A 234 5.92 8.75 -14.95
N GLN A 235 6.38 9.25 -13.79
CA GLN A 235 7.78 9.14 -13.39
C GLN A 235 8.21 7.68 -13.15
N ALA A 236 7.37 6.87 -12.50
CA ALA A 236 7.65 5.46 -12.27
C ALA A 236 7.72 4.67 -13.60
N LEU A 237 6.78 4.91 -14.52
CA LEU A 237 6.80 4.30 -15.86
C LEU A 237 8.08 4.62 -16.62
N LYS A 238 8.56 5.87 -16.55
CA LYS A 238 9.82 6.27 -17.17
C LYS A 238 11.04 5.54 -16.59
N ILE A 239 11.04 5.24 -15.29
CA ILE A 239 12.09 4.43 -14.67
C ILE A 239 12.03 2.98 -15.16
N ILE A 240 10.82 2.41 -15.27
CA ILE A 240 10.61 1.05 -15.78
C ILE A 240 11.03 0.96 -17.25
N GLU A 241 10.70 1.96 -18.09
CA GLU A 241 11.14 2.03 -19.49
C GLU A 241 12.67 1.95 -19.59
N ARG A 242 13.38 2.72 -18.75
CA ARG A 242 14.86 2.66 -18.69
C ARG A 242 15.37 1.29 -18.28
N MET A 243 14.70 0.61 -17.33
CA MET A 243 15.09 -0.75 -16.91
C MET A 243 14.91 -1.77 -18.04
N VAL A 244 13.82 -1.68 -18.81
CA VAL A 244 13.58 -2.53 -19.98
C VAL A 244 14.64 -2.27 -21.05
N ASN A 245 14.84 -1.01 -21.40
CA ASN A 245 15.84 -0.60 -22.39
C ASN A 245 17.27 -0.99 -22.01
N GLN A 246 17.61 -0.92 -20.72
CA GLN A 246 18.89 -1.39 -20.20
C GLN A 246 19.08 -2.90 -20.41
N ASN A 247 18.04 -3.70 -20.15
CA ASN A 247 18.10 -5.14 -20.37
C ASN A 247 18.24 -5.48 -21.87
N ASP A 248 17.52 -4.78 -22.73
CA ASP A 248 17.57 -5.00 -24.18
C ASP A 248 18.90 -4.55 -24.81
N CYS A 249 19.59 -3.56 -24.20
CA CYS A 249 20.87 -3.03 -24.66
C CYS A 249 22.06 -3.54 -23.83
N HIS A 250 21.92 -4.66 -23.11
CA HIS A 250 22.91 -5.14 -22.15
C HIS A 250 24.33 -5.23 -22.76
N ASP A 251 24.47 -5.92 -23.90
CA ASP A 251 25.75 -6.14 -24.57
C ASP A 251 26.46 -4.82 -24.91
N ILE A 252 25.74 -3.84 -25.45
CA ILE A 252 26.30 -2.52 -25.82
C ILE A 252 26.75 -1.74 -24.58
N ILE A 253 26.00 -1.85 -23.48
CA ILE A 253 26.34 -1.17 -22.21
C ILE A 253 27.57 -1.83 -21.56
N GLU A 254 27.67 -3.16 -21.64
CA GLU A 254 28.84 -3.89 -21.18
C GLU A 254 30.07 -3.49 -22.00
N ASP A 255 29.95 -3.47 -23.33
CA ASP A 255 31.02 -3.06 -24.23
C ASP A 255 31.48 -1.63 -23.96
N PHE A 256 30.54 -0.69 -23.81
CA PHE A 256 30.86 0.70 -23.50
C PHE A 256 31.73 0.87 -22.26
N LYS A 257 31.51 0.04 -21.23
CA LYS A 257 32.14 0.24 -19.93
C LYS A 257 33.36 -0.65 -19.70
N TYR A 258 33.38 -1.84 -20.28
CA TYR A 258 34.32 -2.89 -19.92
C TYR A 258 35.05 -3.54 -21.11
N TRP A 259 34.68 -3.23 -22.36
CA TRP A 259 35.38 -3.80 -23.52
C TRP A 259 36.60 -2.97 -23.90
N GLU A 260 37.71 -3.67 -24.12
CA GLU A 260 38.95 -3.13 -24.67
C GLU A 260 39.33 -3.96 -25.90
N ASP A 261 39.78 -3.30 -26.98
CA ASP A 261 40.23 -4.00 -28.18
C ASP A 261 41.62 -4.62 -27.94
N GLU A 262 41.68 -5.93 -27.65
CA GLU A 262 42.94 -6.64 -27.46
C GLU A 262 43.87 -6.56 -28.69
N SER A 263 43.34 -6.27 -29.88
CA SER A 263 44.15 -6.16 -31.09
C SER A 263 44.99 -4.89 -31.15
N ASP A 264 44.63 -3.85 -30.38
CA ASP A 264 45.41 -2.62 -30.25
C ASP A 264 46.77 -2.87 -29.57
N LEU A 265 46.94 -3.98 -28.85
CA LEU A 265 48.24 -4.41 -28.31
C LEU A 265 49.25 -4.80 -29.41
N PHE A 266 48.76 -5.11 -30.62
CA PHE A 266 49.56 -5.68 -31.71
C PHE A 266 49.58 -4.80 -32.97
N LYS A 267 48.89 -3.65 -32.97
CA LYS A 267 48.77 -2.73 -34.11
C LYS A 267 48.93 -1.29 -33.65
N GLU A 268 49.51 -0.45 -34.51
CA GLU A 268 49.61 1.00 -34.26
C GLU A 268 48.34 1.75 -34.70
N ASP A 269 47.55 1.16 -35.61
CA ASP A 269 46.27 1.70 -36.08
C ASP A 269 45.11 1.15 -35.23
N GLY A 270 44.25 2.04 -34.72
CA GLY A 270 43.09 1.67 -33.90
C GLY A 270 41.77 1.58 -34.68
N ASN A 271 40.80 0.84 -34.14
CA ASN A 271 39.45 0.71 -34.69
C ASN A 271 38.41 1.41 -33.81
N LEU A 272 37.34 1.94 -34.42
CA LEU A 272 36.20 2.48 -33.69
C LEU A 272 35.06 1.45 -33.66
N LEU A 273 34.67 1.02 -32.45
CA LEU A 273 33.51 0.18 -32.23
C LEU A 273 32.23 1.05 -32.19
N PRO A 274 31.31 0.94 -33.17
CA PRO A 274 30.03 1.63 -33.10
C PRO A 274 29.14 1.00 -32.03
N LEU A 275 28.72 1.81 -31.05
CA LEU A 275 27.87 1.37 -29.95
C LEU A 275 26.39 1.71 -30.21
N TRP A 276 25.96 2.92 -29.84
CA TRP A 276 24.58 3.36 -29.98
C TRP A 276 24.32 4.18 -31.23
N GLN A 277 23.10 4.04 -31.77
CA GLN A 277 22.55 4.87 -32.83
C GLN A 277 21.30 5.57 -32.32
N PHE A 278 21.39 6.89 -32.12
CA PHE A 278 20.25 7.71 -31.72
C PHE A 278 19.50 8.20 -32.96
N PHE A 279 18.33 7.61 -33.21
CA PHE A 279 17.47 7.98 -34.33
C PHE A 279 16.09 8.43 -33.83
N THR A 280 15.46 9.42 -34.46
CA THR A 280 14.06 9.73 -34.19
C THR A 280 13.32 10.16 -35.46
N THR A 281 12.08 9.69 -35.59
CA THR A 281 11.24 9.96 -36.78
C THR A 281 10.84 11.43 -36.89
N LYS A 282 10.86 12.18 -35.78
CA LYS A 282 10.47 13.60 -35.73
C LYS A 282 11.40 14.54 -36.52
N VAL A 283 12.63 14.11 -36.82
CA VAL A 283 13.67 14.94 -37.46
C VAL A 283 14.36 14.27 -38.66
N ARG A 284 13.74 13.26 -39.29
CA ARG A 284 14.34 12.41 -40.36
C ARG A 284 14.94 13.17 -41.56
N HIS A 285 14.49 14.39 -41.84
CA HIS A 285 14.96 15.21 -42.96
C HIS A 285 15.79 16.42 -42.54
N ARG A 286 16.40 16.36 -41.35
CA ARG A 286 17.24 17.43 -40.80
C ARG A 286 18.65 16.90 -40.54
N ALA A 287 19.64 17.75 -40.76
CA ALA A 287 21.02 17.45 -40.43
C ALA A 287 21.25 17.65 -38.94
N VAL A 288 22.11 16.83 -38.34
CA VAL A 288 22.71 17.13 -37.04
C VAL A 288 23.72 18.24 -37.26
N THR A 289 23.51 19.39 -36.64
CA THR A 289 24.34 20.59 -36.81
C THR A 289 25.25 20.85 -35.62
N SER A 290 24.86 20.38 -34.44
CA SER A 290 25.62 20.59 -33.20
C SER A 290 25.28 19.52 -32.18
N ILE A 291 26.26 19.16 -31.36
CA ILE A 291 26.15 18.24 -30.23
C ILE A 291 26.86 18.90 -29.06
N SER A 292 26.26 18.87 -27.87
CA SER A 292 26.94 19.31 -26.65
C SER A 292 26.58 18.41 -25.46
N LEU A 293 27.61 18.07 -24.69
CA LEU A 293 27.53 17.20 -23.51
C LEU A 293 27.16 18.01 -22.27
N ASN A 294 26.39 17.44 -21.37
CA ASN A 294 26.09 18.08 -20.10
C ASN A 294 27.31 18.04 -19.16
N ASN A 295 27.59 19.14 -18.44
CA ASN A 295 28.80 19.19 -17.62
C ASN A 295 28.75 18.34 -16.33
N ARG A 296 27.56 18.01 -15.81
CA ARG A 296 27.43 17.17 -14.59
C ARG A 296 27.05 15.74 -14.91
N TYR A 297 26.14 15.56 -15.85
CA TYR A 297 25.61 14.26 -16.23
C TYR A 297 26.35 13.76 -17.48
N LYS A 298 27.37 12.92 -17.29
CA LYS A 298 28.17 12.33 -18.39
C LYS A 298 27.34 11.49 -19.38
N ASP A 299 26.12 11.13 -19.01
CA ASP A 299 25.19 10.36 -19.82
C ASP A 299 24.18 11.22 -20.60
N LEU A 300 24.09 12.53 -20.35
CA LEU A 300 23.12 13.44 -20.97
C LEU A 300 23.80 14.32 -22.02
N PHE A 301 23.23 14.36 -23.22
CA PHE A 301 23.73 15.19 -24.31
C PHE A 301 22.59 15.78 -25.13
N ALA A 302 22.82 16.97 -25.67
CA ALA A 302 21.86 17.68 -26.51
C ALA A 302 22.33 17.65 -27.96
N VAL A 303 21.39 17.41 -28.87
CA VAL A 303 21.62 17.35 -30.31
C VAL A 303 20.74 18.37 -31.00
N GLY A 304 21.36 19.24 -31.78
CA GLY A 304 20.74 20.29 -32.57
C GLY A 304 20.47 19.79 -33.97
N PHE A 305 19.24 19.97 -34.43
CA PHE A 305 18.79 19.62 -35.76
C PHE A 305 18.47 20.88 -36.54
N GLY A 306 19.09 21.01 -37.71
CA GLY A 306 18.94 22.14 -38.62
C GLY A 306 19.20 21.75 -40.07
N SER A 307 19.67 22.70 -40.87
CA SER A 307 20.02 22.49 -42.28
C SER A 307 21.22 23.35 -42.66
N TYR A 308 22.24 22.72 -43.26
CA TYR A 308 23.35 23.42 -43.90
C TYR A 308 23.03 23.82 -45.35
N ASP A 309 21.97 23.23 -45.94
CA ASP A 309 21.59 23.52 -47.31
C ASP A 309 20.79 24.82 -47.36
N PHE A 310 21.39 25.86 -47.93
CA PHE A 310 20.78 27.17 -48.10
C PHE A 310 19.43 27.13 -48.82
N GLN A 311 19.22 26.19 -49.76
CA GLN A 311 17.95 26.07 -50.49
C GLN A 311 16.89 25.27 -49.70
N ARG A 312 17.32 24.46 -48.73
CA ARG A 312 16.44 23.60 -47.91
C ARG A 312 16.47 24.04 -46.45
N GLN A 313 16.17 25.30 -46.22
CA GLN A 313 15.99 25.83 -44.87
C GLN A 313 14.62 25.44 -44.32
N GLY A 314 14.56 25.22 -43.00
CA GLY A 314 13.35 24.78 -42.34
C GLY A 314 13.41 24.94 -40.83
N LYS A 315 12.39 24.43 -40.16
CA LYS A 315 12.28 24.46 -38.70
C LYS A 315 13.44 23.69 -38.06
N GLY A 316 13.86 24.13 -36.87
CA GLY A 316 14.87 23.47 -36.05
C GLY A 316 14.27 22.63 -34.94
N ALA A 317 15.06 21.75 -34.37
CA ALA A 317 14.71 21.03 -33.16
C ALA A 317 15.95 20.78 -32.32
N ILE A 318 15.78 20.70 -31.01
CA ILE A 318 16.82 20.24 -30.08
C ILE A 318 16.26 19.02 -29.36
N HIS A 319 17.02 17.93 -29.35
CA HIS A 319 16.67 16.75 -28.57
C HIS A 319 17.78 16.43 -27.60
N CYS A 320 17.42 16.27 -26.33
CA CYS A 320 18.34 15.81 -25.29
C CYS A 320 18.16 14.31 -25.12
N PHE A 321 19.22 13.55 -25.37
CA PHE A 321 19.23 12.11 -25.21
C PHE A 321 20.04 11.72 -23.97
N THR A 322 19.74 10.56 -23.40
CA THR A 322 20.46 9.98 -22.28
C THR A 322 20.88 8.55 -22.60
N LEU A 323 22.07 8.14 -22.15
CA LEU A 323 22.52 6.75 -22.22
C LEU A 323 21.67 5.79 -21.36
N LYS A 324 20.81 6.32 -20.49
CA LYS A 324 19.88 5.52 -19.67
C LYS A 324 18.62 5.07 -20.42
N ASN A 325 18.30 5.70 -21.55
CA ASN A 325 17.11 5.40 -22.35
C ASN A 325 17.48 5.12 -23.80
N THR A 326 18.44 4.23 -23.98
CA THR A 326 18.93 3.78 -25.29
C THR A 326 18.00 2.72 -25.87
N VAL A 327 18.06 2.54 -27.18
CA VAL A 327 17.30 1.49 -27.87
C VAL A 327 18.28 0.56 -28.59
N PRO A 328 17.94 -0.73 -28.75
CA PRO A 328 18.83 -1.69 -29.40
C PRO A 328 19.19 -1.28 -30.83
N THR A 329 20.47 -1.45 -31.19
CA THR A 329 21.01 -1.19 -32.53
C THR A 329 21.09 -2.49 -33.33
N LEU A 330 19.94 -3.05 -33.71
CA LEU A 330 19.90 -4.26 -34.55
C LEU A 330 20.12 -3.91 -36.03
N SER A 331 21.01 -4.66 -36.69
CA SER A 331 21.26 -4.52 -38.12
C SER A 331 19.95 -4.68 -38.92
N GLY A 332 19.54 -3.63 -39.64
CA GLY A 332 18.35 -3.66 -40.50
C GLY A 332 17.04 -3.18 -39.86
N VAL A 333 16.99 -2.94 -38.54
CA VAL A 333 15.81 -2.40 -37.86
C VAL A 333 16.17 -1.14 -37.08
N GLN A 334 15.69 0.02 -37.54
CA GLN A 334 15.89 1.29 -36.84
C GLN A 334 14.74 1.54 -35.86
N ILE A 335 15.02 1.36 -34.57
CA ILE A 335 14.09 1.71 -33.50
C ILE A 335 14.27 3.21 -33.18
N PRO A 336 13.20 4.01 -33.15
CA PRO A 336 13.32 5.42 -32.79
C PRO A 336 13.60 5.57 -31.29
N ALA A 337 14.73 6.17 -30.95
CA ALA A 337 15.07 6.60 -29.61
C ALA A 337 14.08 7.67 -29.11
N HIS A 338 13.74 7.58 -27.83
CA HIS A 338 12.87 8.53 -27.16
C HIS A 338 13.71 9.56 -26.36
N PRO A 339 13.84 10.81 -26.85
CA PRO A 339 14.63 11.82 -26.15
C PRO A 339 14.00 12.20 -24.80
N GLU A 340 14.85 12.49 -23.83
CA GLU A 340 14.48 12.94 -22.50
C GLU A 340 13.76 14.31 -22.56
N PHE A 341 14.28 15.19 -23.42
CA PHE A 341 13.72 16.54 -23.66
C PHE A 341 13.69 16.83 -25.16
N SER A 342 12.66 17.55 -25.60
CA SER A 342 12.49 17.95 -27.00
C SER A 342 12.00 19.39 -27.11
N PHE A 343 12.76 20.20 -27.81
CA PHE A 343 12.43 21.61 -28.11
C PHE A 343 12.25 21.75 -29.62
N ASN A 344 11.13 22.36 -30.03
CA ASN A 344 10.87 22.64 -31.44
C ASN A 344 11.02 24.14 -31.67
N LEU A 345 11.77 24.51 -32.70
CA LEU A 345 12.14 25.88 -33.01
C LEU A 345 11.66 26.25 -34.42
N GLU A 346 11.39 27.54 -34.63
CA GLU A 346 10.90 28.05 -35.92
C GLU A 346 11.98 28.08 -36.99
N SER A 347 13.25 28.23 -36.59
CA SER A 347 14.42 28.24 -37.45
C SER A 347 15.40 27.11 -37.08
N GLY A 348 16.20 26.65 -38.05
CA GLY A 348 17.17 25.58 -37.89
C GLY A 348 18.20 25.88 -36.80
N VAL A 349 18.48 24.91 -35.94
CA VAL A 349 19.54 25.04 -34.92
C VAL A 349 20.89 24.90 -35.63
N MET A 350 21.84 25.77 -35.31
CA MET A 350 23.17 25.78 -35.93
C MET A 350 24.27 25.48 -34.91
N CYS A 351 24.10 25.95 -33.67
CA CYS A 351 24.99 25.66 -32.55
C CYS A 351 24.20 25.56 -31.24
N LEU A 352 24.74 24.83 -30.26
CA LEU A 352 24.20 24.77 -28.92
C LEU A 352 25.29 24.39 -27.91
N GLU A 353 25.13 24.85 -26.67
CA GLU A 353 26.09 24.58 -25.60
C GLU A 353 25.41 24.60 -24.23
N PHE A 354 25.70 23.58 -23.42
CA PHE A 354 25.32 23.56 -22.00
C PHE A 354 26.16 24.55 -21.20
N HIS A 355 25.53 25.20 -20.22
CA HIS A 355 26.26 26.07 -19.32
C HIS A 355 27.25 25.25 -18.46
N PRO A 356 28.50 25.72 -18.26
CA PRO A 356 29.55 24.96 -17.59
C PRO A 356 29.24 24.66 -16.12
N VAL A 357 28.60 25.58 -15.37
CA VAL A 357 28.25 25.34 -13.96
C VAL A 357 26.77 24.98 -13.76
N GLU A 358 25.84 25.80 -14.25
CA GLU A 358 24.40 25.55 -14.19
C GLU A 358 23.94 24.52 -15.22
N THR A 359 23.92 23.27 -14.81
CA THR A 359 23.68 22.09 -15.66
C THR A 359 22.32 22.06 -16.37
N ALA A 360 21.34 22.82 -15.90
CA ALA A 360 20.01 22.87 -16.49
C ALA A 360 19.90 23.90 -17.64
N LEU A 361 20.86 24.79 -17.81
CA LEU A 361 20.81 25.84 -18.82
C LEU A 361 21.48 25.39 -20.12
N LEU A 362 20.77 25.61 -21.23
CA LEU A 362 21.22 25.31 -22.58
C LEU A 362 21.01 26.53 -23.47
N ALA A 363 22.06 27.05 -24.08
CA ALA A 363 21.96 28.09 -25.11
C ALA A 363 22.01 27.45 -26.51
N CYS A 364 21.37 28.07 -27.48
CA CYS A 364 21.51 27.71 -28.89
C CYS A 364 21.44 28.92 -29.82
N GLY A 365 22.11 28.80 -30.97
CA GLY A 365 22.07 29.75 -32.06
C GLY A 365 21.29 29.17 -33.24
N LEU A 366 20.49 30.01 -33.89
CA LEU A 366 19.63 29.63 -34.99
C LEU A 366 20.14 30.19 -36.32
N HIS A 367 19.68 29.58 -37.41
CA HIS A 367 19.99 30.00 -38.78
C HIS A 367 19.46 31.42 -39.09
N ASP A 368 18.39 31.84 -38.43
CA ASP A 368 17.82 33.18 -38.68
C ASP A 368 18.57 34.30 -37.95
N GLY A 369 19.61 33.99 -37.17
CA GLY A 369 20.37 34.92 -36.35
C GLY A 369 19.95 34.98 -34.87
N SER A 370 18.87 34.28 -34.49
CA SER A 370 18.36 34.31 -33.11
C SER A 370 19.24 33.47 -32.20
N VAL A 371 19.38 33.92 -30.96
CA VAL A 371 19.94 33.14 -29.87
C VAL A 371 18.82 32.84 -28.88
N CYS A 372 18.76 31.60 -28.41
CA CYS A 372 17.76 31.15 -27.45
C CYS A 372 18.45 30.54 -26.24
N VAL A 373 17.82 30.68 -25.07
CA VAL A 373 18.24 29.98 -23.85
C VAL A 373 17.06 29.15 -23.36
N PHE A 374 17.35 27.94 -22.93
CA PHE A 374 16.41 26.98 -22.35
C PHE A 374 16.83 26.62 -20.93
N ASP A 375 15.84 26.38 -20.06
CA ASP A 375 16.04 25.78 -18.75
C ASP A 375 15.33 24.42 -18.71
N LEU A 376 16.10 23.34 -18.62
CA LEU A 376 15.60 21.97 -18.60
C LEU A 376 14.69 21.67 -17.39
N ARG A 377 14.67 22.51 -16.35
CA ARG A 377 13.78 22.33 -15.18
C ARG A 377 12.36 22.82 -15.47
N ILE A 378 12.21 23.78 -16.38
CA ILE A 378 10.94 24.41 -16.70
C ILE A 378 10.27 23.58 -17.79
N MET A 379 9.62 22.49 -17.37
CA MET A 379 8.79 21.67 -18.25
C MET A 379 7.37 22.22 -18.32
N GLY A 380 6.76 22.17 -19.51
CA GLY A 380 5.36 22.55 -19.70
C GLY A 380 4.46 21.66 -18.84
N LYS A 381 3.65 22.27 -17.96
CA LYS A 381 2.84 21.56 -16.96
C LYS A 381 1.79 20.60 -17.53
N ASP A 382 1.50 20.65 -18.83
CA ASP A 382 0.35 19.93 -19.40
C ASP A 382 0.67 19.05 -20.62
N GLY A 383 1.94 18.80 -20.96
CA GLY A 383 2.33 17.94 -22.09
C GLY A 383 1.81 18.36 -23.48
N LYS A 384 1.02 19.45 -23.56
CA LYS A 384 0.31 19.95 -24.74
C LYS A 384 0.92 21.24 -25.30
N GLU A 385 1.56 22.06 -24.46
CA GLU A 385 2.34 23.20 -24.91
C GLU A 385 3.80 22.78 -25.05
N GLY A 386 4.35 22.83 -26.27
CA GLY A 386 5.77 22.59 -26.50
C GLY A 386 6.62 23.54 -25.64
N VAL A 387 7.69 23.01 -25.05
CA VAL A 387 8.55 23.78 -24.16
C VAL A 387 9.19 24.94 -24.95
N LYS A 388 8.84 26.17 -24.57
CA LYS A 388 9.35 27.40 -25.19
C LYS A 388 10.68 27.80 -24.55
N PRO A 389 11.57 28.49 -25.29
CA PRO A 389 12.78 29.06 -24.71
C PRO A 389 12.42 30.03 -23.58
N ILE A 390 13.23 30.07 -22.52
CA ILE A 390 13.06 31.04 -21.43
C ILE A 390 13.31 32.46 -21.92
N CYS A 391 14.22 32.60 -22.89
CA CYS A 391 14.58 33.84 -23.55
C CYS A 391 14.94 33.55 -25.00
N GLN A 392 14.54 34.44 -25.91
CA GLN A 392 14.89 34.39 -27.32
C GLN A 392 15.20 35.80 -27.79
N SER A 393 16.29 35.98 -28.54
CA SER A 393 16.61 37.28 -29.12
C SER A 393 15.70 37.60 -30.30
N ASP A 394 15.32 38.87 -30.40
CA ASP A 394 14.56 39.46 -31.50
C ASP A 394 15.34 40.64 -32.10
N VAL A 395 14.76 41.25 -33.14
CA VAL A 395 15.39 42.40 -33.82
C VAL A 395 15.63 43.58 -32.87
N ARG A 396 14.77 43.79 -31.87
CA ARG A 396 14.88 44.86 -30.88
C ARG A 396 15.95 44.54 -29.83
N SER A 397 16.16 43.27 -29.52
CA SER A 397 17.17 42.80 -28.59
C SER A 397 18.52 42.51 -29.25
N GLY A 398 18.76 43.00 -30.48
CA GLY A 398 20.08 42.94 -31.12
C GLY A 398 20.44 41.61 -31.76
N LYS A 399 19.45 40.81 -32.16
CA LYS A 399 19.63 39.56 -32.92
C LYS A 399 20.64 39.70 -34.09
N HIS A 400 21.37 38.62 -34.41
CA HIS A 400 22.26 38.58 -35.57
C HIS A 400 21.48 38.70 -36.90
N MET A 401 22.14 39.19 -37.94
CA MET A 401 21.50 39.32 -39.26
C MET A 401 21.58 38.02 -40.08
N ASP A 402 22.51 37.14 -39.73
CA ASP A 402 22.83 35.90 -40.43
C ASP A 402 22.98 34.72 -39.45
N PRO A 403 23.10 33.46 -39.93
CA PRO A 403 23.21 32.29 -39.07
C PRO A 403 24.24 32.43 -37.95
N VAL A 404 23.84 32.04 -36.74
CA VAL A 404 24.74 31.99 -35.57
C VAL A 404 25.46 30.64 -35.60
N TRP A 405 26.78 30.65 -35.82
CA TRP A 405 27.54 29.42 -36.04
C TRP A 405 28.10 28.79 -34.77
N GLU A 406 28.34 29.60 -33.75
CA GLU A 406 28.91 29.13 -32.49
C GLU A 406 28.45 30.02 -31.34
N ILE A 407 28.30 29.40 -30.17
CA ILE A 407 28.02 30.05 -28.90
C ILE A 407 29.00 29.49 -27.88
N HIS A 408 29.47 30.34 -26.98
CA HIS A 408 30.36 29.94 -25.90
C HIS A 408 29.97 30.61 -24.58
N TRP A 409 29.68 29.84 -23.53
CA TRP A 409 29.40 30.37 -22.18
C TRP A 409 30.65 30.91 -21.49
N CYS A 410 30.52 32.04 -20.79
CA CYS A 410 31.58 32.58 -19.95
C CYS A 410 31.77 31.72 -18.69
N ARG A 411 32.98 31.24 -18.45
CA ARG A 411 33.35 30.59 -17.19
C ARG A 411 33.67 31.67 -16.14
N GLY A 412 33.17 31.49 -14.91
CA GLY A 412 33.56 32.32 -13.76
C GLY A 412 32.93 33.72 -13.66
N SER A 413 31.97 34.06 -14.53
CA SER A 413 31.19 35.30 -14.38
C SER A 413 30.13 35.16 -13.29
N LEU A 414 29.94 36.20 -12.47
CA LEU A 414 28.80 36.29 -11.53
C LEU A 414 27.47 36.42 -12.27
N GLU A 415 27.49 36.93 -13.50
CA GLU A 415 26.32 37.01 -14.38
C GLU A 415 26.31 35.83 -15.36
N LEU A 416 25.13 35.30 -15.67
CA LEU A 416 24.94 34.29 -16.72
C LEU A 416 25.19 34.96 -18.08
N GLN A 417 26.39 34.79 -18.62
CA GLN A 417 26.84 35.46 -19.84
C GLN A 417 27.39 34.45 -20.85
N PHE A 418 27.08 34.64 -22.12
CA PHE A 418 27.65 33.88 -23.23
C PHE A 418 27.97 34.79 -24.40
N TYR A 419 28.81 34.31 -25.31
CA TYR A 419 29.13 34.99 -26.56
C TYR A 419 28.58 34.20 -27.73
N SER A 420 28.33 34.87 -28.85
CA SER A 420 27.97 34.24 -30.12
C SER A 420 28.72 34.88 -31.28
N ILE A 421 28.90 34.10 -32.34
CA ILE A 421 29.44 34.58 -33.62
C ILE A 421 28.47 34.24 -34.75
N SER A 422 28.39 35.13 -35.74
CA SER A 422 27.55 34.96 -36.92
C SER A 422 28.33 35.29 -38.20
N THR A 423 27.80 34.81 -39.33
CA THR A 423 28.24 35.20 -40.69
C THR A 423 28.20 36.71 -40.89
N ASP A 424 27.39 37.44 -40.11
CA ASP A 424 27.34 38.90 -40.08
C ASP A 424 28.60 39.53 -39.46
N GLY A 425 29.61 38.74 -39.12
CA GLY A 425 30.91 39.19 -38.62
C GLY A 425 30.86 39.79 -37.22
N ARG A 426 29.71 39.81 -36.54
CA ARG A 426 29.61 40.31 -35.17
C ARG A 426 29.88 39.22 -34.17
N ILE A 427 30.66 39.58 -33.15
CA ILE A 427 30.82 38.81 -31.93
C ILE A 427 30.08 39.56 -30.84
N THR A 428 28.99 38.96 -30.38
CA THR A 428 28.04 39.60 -29.47
C THR A 428 28.05 38.87 -28.15
N SER A 429 28.16 39.64 -27.07
CA SER A 429 27.98 39.17 -25.69
C SER A 429 26.51 39.26 -25.31
N TRP A 430 26.00 38.23 -24.67
CA TRP A 430 24.63 38.12 -24.18
C TRP A 430 24.64 37.87 -22.69
N SER A 431 24.06 38.79 -21.92
CA SER A 431 23.83 38.62 -20.48
C SER A 431 22.37 38.25 -20.24
N LEU A 432 22.16 37.07 -19.65
CA LEU A 432 20.85 36.58 -19.27
C LEU A 432 20.40 37.23 -17.96
N ARG A 433 19.32 38.03 -18.01
CA ARG A 433 18.75 38.72 -16.85
C ARG A 433 17.27 38.38 -16.71
N LYS A 434 16.92 37.57 -15.70
CA LYS A 434 15.56 37.07 -15.42
C LYS A 434 14.87 36.40 -16.62
N LYS A 435 14.33 37.19 -17.54
CA LYS A 435 13.62 36.73 -18.76
C LYS A 435 14.02 37.51 -20.03
N ASP A 436 15.02 38.37 -19.93
CA ASP A 436 15.51 39.17 -21.04
C ASP A 436 16.99 38.84 -21.32
N LEU A 437 17.35 38.97 -22.60
CA LEU A 437 18.73 38.90 -23.07
C LEU A 437 19.21 40.31 -23.37
N VAL A 438 20.23 40.76 -22.63
CA VAL A 438 20.90 42.03 -22.87
C VAL A 438 22.13 41.76 -23.72
N PHE A 439 22.17 42.36 -24.92
CA PHE A 439 23.28 42.18 -25.85
C PHE A 439 24.28 43.33 -25.77
N LYS A 440 25.54 43.02 -26.06
CA LYS A 440 26.62 43.99 -26.27
C LYS A 440 27.54 43.47 -27.37
N ASP A 441 27.66 44.19 -28.47
CA ASP A 441 28.61 43.85 -29.52
C ASP A 441 30.03 44.11 -29.00
N ILE A 442 30.83 43.04 -28.97
CA ILE A 442 32.20 43.04 -28.45
C ILE A 442 33.17 43.31 -29.58
N MET A 443 32.90 42.79 -30.77
CA MET A 443 33.78 42.97 -31.90
C MET A 443 33.02 42.82 -33.20
N THR A 444 33.48 43.52 -34.24
CA THR A 444 33.17 43.19 -35.63
C THR A 444 34.44 42.72 -36.30
N VAL A 445 34.44 41.52 -36.85
CA VAL A 445 35.58 40.95 -37.55
C VAL A 445 35.73 41.68 -38.89
N THR A 446 36.88 42.33 -39.10
CA THR A 446 37.16 43.08 -40.32
C THR A 446 38.57 42.81 -40.81
N THR A 447 38.84 43.09 -42.09
CA THR A 447 40.18 42.97 -42.70
C THR A 447 41.22 43.97 -42.18
N GLY A 448 40.83 44.88 -41.27
CA GLY A 448 41.70 45.91 -40.71
C GLY A 448 41.92 47.12 -41.61
N ALA A 449 41.25 47.19 -42.77
CA ALA A 449 41.26 48.38 -43.61
C ALA A 449 40.48 49.51 -42.92
N CYS A 450 41.20 50.55 -42.48
CA CYS A 450 40.60 51.79 -41.97
C CYS A 450 39.90 52.53 -43.12
N ALA A 451 38.64 52.19 -43.37
CA ALA A 451 37.78 52.95 -44.23
C ALA A 451 37.09 54.06 -43.43
N SER A 452 37.27 55.32 -43.83
CA SER A 452 36.46 56.44 -43.33
C SER A 452 35.04 56.44 -43.91
N ASP A 453 34.81 55.64 -44.95
CA ASP A 453 33.55 55.50 -45.66
C ASP A 453 32.73 54.33 -45.08
N PRO A 454 31.46 54.56 -44.68
CA PRO A 454 30.58 53.51 -44.16
C PRO A 454 30.40 52.31 -45.08
N GLU A 455 30.39 52.52 -46.40
CA GLU A 455 30.19 51.43 -47.38
C GLU A 455 31.45 50.53 -47.43
N ALA A 456 32.63 51.14 -47.45
CA ALA A 456 33.88 50.41 -47.35
C ALA A 456 34.11 49.73 -45.97
N MET A 457 33.50 50.23 -44.88
CA MET A 457 33.47 49.51 -43.59
C MET A 457 32.57 48.27 -43.61
N LEU A 458 31.47 48.29 -44.37
CA LEU A 458 30.62 47.12 -44.57
C LEU A 458 31.32 46.07 -45.44
N LEU A 459 32.02 46.51 -46.49
CA LEU A 459 32.79 45.62 -47.38
C LEU A 459 34.06 45.05 -46.72
N SER A 460 34.57 45.67 -45.66
CA SER A 460 35.75 45.16 -44.94
C SER A 460 35.41 44.09 -43.90
N ARG A 461 34.13 43.84 -43.64
CA ARG A 461 33.62 42.85 -42.69
C ARG A 461 33.87 41.43 -43.19
N LEU A 462 34.36 40.59 -42.30
CA LEU A 462 34.61 39.17 -42.55
C LEU A 462 33.52 38.32 -41.91
N SER A 463 33.19 37.21 -42.55
CA SER A 463 32.15 36.30 -42.05
C SER A 463 32.71 35.36 -40.98
N GLY A 464 32.26 35.56 -39.74
CA GLY A 464 32.69 34.73 -38.60
C GLY A 464 32.02 33.36 -38.61
N THR A 465 32.80 32.29 -38.46
CA THR A 465 32.28 30.91 -38.49
C THR A 465 32.51 30.15 -37.19
N CYS A 466 33.56 30.46 -36.45
CA CYS A 466 33.87 29.82 -35.18
C CYS A 466 34.74 30.72 -34.31
N PHE A 467 34.73 30.52 -33.00
CA PHE A 467 35.60 31.22 -32.05
C PHE A 467 35.80 30.40 -30.78
N ASP A 468 36.94 30.61 -30.12
CA ASP A 468 37.25 29.94 -28.85
C ASP A 468 38.07 30.85 -27.93
N PHE A 469 37.85 30.75 -26.61
CA PHE A 469 38.54 31.55 -25.60
C PHE A 469 39.76 30.83 -25.05
N SER A 470 40.82 31.58 -24.77
CA SER A 470 41.98 31.00 -24.10
C SER A 470 41.64 30.63 -22.66
N ALA A 471 41.89 29.36 -22.29
CA ALA A 471 41.78 28.90 -20.91
C ALA A 471 42.81 29.57 -19.97
N VAL A 472 43.93 30.06 -20.51
CA VAL A 472 45.03 30.68 -19.76
C VAL A 472 44.86 32.19 -19.66
N TYR A 473 44.44 32.84 -20.76
CA TYR A 473 44.33 34.29 -20.86
C TYR A 473 42.88 34.70 -21.12
N ASP A 474 42.12 35.00 -20.07
CA ASP A 474 40.67 35.32 -20.15
C ASP A 474 40.34 36.47 -21.12
N GLY A 475 41.28 37.39 -21.36
CA GLY A 475 41.11 38.50 -22.30
C GLY A 475 41.22 38.12 -23.77
N LEU A 476 41.77 36.95 -24.12
CA LEU A 476 42.13 36.57 -25.50
C LEU A 476 41.22 35.48 -26.04
N PHE A 477 40.91 35.57 -27.33
CA PHE A 477 40.15 34.56 -28.06
C PHE A 477 40.59 34.51 -29.52
N ILE A 478 40.37 33.38 -30.16
CA ILE A 478 40.62 33.20 -31.59
C ILE A 478 39.30 33.17 -32.35
N VAL A 479 39.33 33.61 -33.60
CA VAL A 479 38.17 33.65 -34.49
C VAL A 479 38.55 33.06 -35.84
N GLY A 480 37.78 32.09 -36.31
CA GLY A 480 37.85 31.59 -37.68
C GLY A 480 36.86 32.32 -38.57
N THR A 481 37.29 32.68 -39.77
CA THR A 481 36.45 33.34 -40.78
C THR A 481 36.25 32.45 -42.01
N GLN A 482 35.13 32.65 -42.70
CA GLN A 482 34.77 31.90 -43.91
C GLN A 482 35.79 32.08 -45.04
N GLU A 483 36.50 33.21 -45.05
CA GLU A 483 37.54 33.56 -46.02
C GLU A 483 38.88 32.84 -45.76
N GLY A 484 38.97 31.99 -44.71
CA GLY A 484 40.14 31.17 -44.41
C GLY A 484 41.22 31.87 -43.59
N SER A 485 40.85 32.92 -42.85
CA SER A 485 41.73 33.61 -41.90
C SER A 485 41.43 33.17 -40.47
N VAL A 486 42.47 32.99 -39.66
CA VAL A 486 42.36 32.80 -38.21
C VAL A 486 42.90 34.03 -37.51
N MET A 487 42.09 34.63 -36.65
CA MET A 487 42.30 35.96 -36.09
C MET A 487 42.39 35.88 -34.57
N LEU A 488 43.48 36.37 -33.98
CA LEU A 488 43.65 36.51 -32.53
C LEU A 488 43.07 37.85 -32.07
N CYS A 489 42.11 37.82 -31.17
CA CYS A 489 41.33 38.98 -30.75
C CYS A 489 41.36 39.14 -29.21
N SER A 490 40.99 40.34 -28.73
CA SER A 490 40.91 40.64 -27.29
C SER A 490 39.57 41.25 -26.93
N LYS A 491 39.01 40.84 -25.77
CA LYS A 491 37.74 41.37 -25.23
C LYS A 491 37.78 42.88 -24.98
N GLY A 492 38.98 43.43 -24.75
CA GLY A 492 39.19 44.85 -24.42
C GLY A 492 39.45 45.76 -25.63
N TYR A 493 39.66 45.20 -26.82
CA TYR A 493 40.00 45.98 -28.02
C TYR A 493 38.96 45.77 -29.12
N HIS A 494 37.99 46.68 -29.17
CA HIS A 494 36.77 46.55 -29.97
C HIS A 494 36.94 46.76 -31.49
N GLY A 495 38.12 47.21 -31.94
CA GLY A 495 38.30 47.75 -33.30
C GLY A 495 39.06 46.87 -34.28
N GLN A 496 40.07 46.12 -33.84
CA GLN A 496 40.92 45.31 -34.73
C GLN A 496 41.41 44.05 -34.03
N CYS A 497 41.68 43.04 -34.85
CA CYS A 497 42.35 41.84 -34.42
C CYS A 497 43.83 42.15 -34.08
N LEU A 498 44.36 41.48 -33.06
CA LEU A 498 45.75 41.63 -32.61
C LEU A 498 46.72 41.01 -33.62
N ASP A 499 46.38 39.86 -34.19
CA ASP A 499 47.20 39.16 -35.17
C ASP A 499 46.36 38.23 -36.06
N ALA A 500 46.68 38.11 -37.35
CA ALA A 500 45.91 37.34 -38.32
C ALA A 500 46.78 36.34 -39.09
N LEU A 501 46.52 35.05 -38.88
CA LEU A 501 47.11 33.97 -39.64
C LEU A 501 46.31 33.73 -40.93
N ARG A 502 46.93 33.97 -42.09
CA ARG A 502 46.34 33.75 -43.41
C ARG A 502 46.85 32.44 -44.00
N GLY A 503 45.95 31.60 -44.51
CA GLY A 503 46.33 30.38 -45.24
C GLY A 503 45.61 29.09 -44.81
N ALA A 504 44.66 29.15 -43.88
CA ALA A 504 43.87 28.00 -43.48
C ALA A 504 42.65 27.86 -44.40
N GLN A 505 42.81 27.25 -45.57
CA GLN A 505 41.64 26.82 -46.34
C GLN A 505 40.93 25.69 -45.59
N HIS A 506 39.68 25.92 -45.18
CA HIS A 506 38.77 24.92 -44.60
C HIS A 506 39.16 24.33 -43.24
N ALA A 507 39.83 25.09 -42.36
CA ALA A 507 40.07 24.64 -40.98
C ALA A 507 38.93 25.10 -40.05
N ARG A 508 38.00 24.20 -39.71
CA ARG A 508 37.27 24.30 -38.44
C ARG A 508 38.28 23.94 -37.36
N VAL A 509 38.97 24.94 -36.82
CA VAL A 509 39.98 24.72 -35.79
C VAL A 509 39.24 24.43 -34.48
N HIS A 510 38.92 23.16 -34.25
CA HIS A 510 38.72 22.67 -32.89
C HIS A 510 40.13 22.52 -32.31
N VAL A 511 40.59 23.51 -31.55
CA VAL A 511 41.77 23.32 -30.70
C VAL A 511 41.24 22.72 -29.40
N PRO A 512 41.38 21.41 -29.14
CA PRO A 512 41.22 20.94 -27.78
C PRO A 512 42.44 21.45 -27.00
N LEU A 513 42.29 22.60 -26.32
CA LEU A 513 43.20 22.93 -25.23
C LEU A 513 42.85 22.02 -24.04
N GLU A 514 43.57 20.89 -24.03
CA GLU A 514 43.73 19.90 -22.97
C GLU A 514 42.62 18.87 -22.76
N SER A 515 43.04 17.62 -23.04
CA SER A 515 42.67 16.36 -22.41
C SER A 515 41.60 16.41 -21.32
N VAL A 516 40.37 16.04 -21.69
CA VAL A 516 39.49 15.33 -20.76
C VAL A 516 39.93 13.87 -20.81
N SER A 517 40.77 13.48 -19.85
CA SER A 517 40.94 12.07 -19.49
C SER A 517 39.56 11.51 -19.11
N PHE A 518 39.16 10.40 -19.74
CA PHE A 518 37.88 9.73 -19.49
C PHE A 518 37.72 9.25 -18.05
#